data_AF-A0A517Q6U8-F1
#
_entry.id   AF-A0A517Q6U8-F1
#
_cell.length_a   1.000
_cell.length_b   1.000
_cell.length_c   1.000
_cell.angle_alpha   90.00
_cell.angle_beta   90.00
_cell.angle_gamma   90.00
#
_symmetry.space_group_name_H-M   'P 1'
#
loop_
_entity.id
_entity.type
_entity.pdbx_description
1 polymer ?
#
loop_
_entity_poly.entity_id
_entity_poly.type
_entity_poly.pdbx_seq_one_letter_code
_entity_poly.pdbx_strand_id
1 'polypeptide(L)'
;MTPEKLFDTTADFYLQLIHPDLEDAGFRRALDAFCELRGELDFDLALALLQDRNWRSRLLGLVVGALLSEWSLAPAVVELIKEPIGISIVPAGAWLMVQHQRAPTFSPEIDLSEFDLGLFDGEVVWILTRLQALREGTFTVDSEATGPNFKQSLQSQLALYALLCSVN
;
A
#
# COMPACT_ATOMS: atom_id res chain seq x y z
N MET A 1 14.70 8.93 10.43
CA MET A 1 13.59 9.92 10.43
C MET A 1 12.53 9.48 11.46
N THR A 2 11.74 10.37 12.09
CA THR A 2 10.60 9.94 12.96
C THR A 2 9.26 10.08 12.21
N PRO A 3 8.17 9.40 12.62
CA PRO A 3 6.85 9.59 12.02
C PRO A 3 6.41 11.05 11.98
N GLU A 4 6.52 11.78 13.10
CA GLU A 4 6.11 13.18 13.19
C GLU A 4 6.89 14.06 12.22
N LYS A 5 8.22 13.87 12.17
CA LYS A 5 9.07 14.63 11.24
C LYS A 5 8.74 14.30 9.79
N LEU A 6 8.39 13.04 9.47
CA LEU A 6 7.96 12.64 8.13
C LEU A 6 6.65 13.34 7.76
N PHE A 7 5.67 13.38 8.67
CA PHE A 7 4.43 14.12 8.47
C PHE A 7 4.66 15.62 8.27
N ASP A 8 5.51 16.24 9.09
CA ASP A 8 5.85 17.66 8.93
C ASP A 8 6.53 17.95 7.58
N THR A 9 7.40 17.04 7.14
CA THR A 9 8.16 17.17 5.89
C THR A 9 7.28 16.95 4.65
N THR A 10 6.35 16.01 4.73
CA THR A 10 5.50 15.59 3.59
C THR A 10 4.14 16.29 3.58
N ALA A 11 3.80 17.03 4.65
CA ALA A 11 2.55 17.75 4.83
C ALA A 11 1.33 16.86 4.49
N ASP A 12 0.49 17.30 3.56
CA ASP A 12 -0.71 16.58 3.14
C ASP A 12 -0.49 15.60 1.97
N PHE A 13 0.75 15.19 1.69
CA PHE A 13 1.06 14.23 0.61
C PHE A 13 0.26 12.92 0.75
N TYR A 14 0.01 12.46 1.98
CA TYR A 14 -0.78 11.26 2.23
C TYR A 14 -2.21 11.32 1.65
N LEU A 15 -2.79 12.52 1.45
CA LEU A 15 -4.10 12.68 0.80
C LEU A 15 -4.05 12.29 -0.68
N GLN A 16 -2.92 12.53 -1.35
CA GLN A 16 -2.75 12.21 -2.76
C GLN A 16 -2.51 10.70 -2.97
N LEU A 17 -2.08 9.98 -1.93
CA LEU A 17 -1.93 8.52 -1.95
C LEU A 17 -3.26 7.76 -1.98
N ILE A 18 -4.38 8.44 -1.71
CA ILE A 18 -5.72 7.84 -1.73
C ILE A 18 -6.13 7.50 -3.16
N HIS A 19 -5.93 8.47 -4.06
CA HIS A 19 -6.20 8.39 -5.50
C HIS A 19 -4.96 8.87 -6.26
N PRO A 20 -3.90 8.06 -6.34
CA PRO A 20 -2.68 8.47 -7.00
C PRO A 20 -2.91 8.64 -8.50
N ASP A 21 -2.40 9.74 -9.05
CA ASP A 21 -2.46 10.04 -10.47
C ASP A 21 -1.05 10.36 -10.98
N LEU A 22 -0.42 9.37 -11.60
CA LEU A 22 0.95 9.50 -12.11
C LEU A 22 1.07 10.44 -13.32
N GLU A 23 -0.05 10.82 -13.94
CA GLU A 23 -0.10 11.81 -15.02
C GLU A 23 -0.24 13.23 -14.48
N ASP A 24 -0.71 13.40 -13.23
CA ASP A 24 -0.75 14.70 -12.57
C ASP A 24 0.65 15.21 -12.20
N ALA A 25 1.01 16.37 -12.75
CA ALA A 25 2.33 16.96 -12.54
C ALA A 25 2.56 17.41 -11.08
N GLY A 26 1.48 17.74 -10.36
CA GLY A 26 1.53 18.12 -8.94
C GLY A 26 1.88 16.92 -8.08
N PHE A 27 1.15 15.82 -8.26
CA PHE A 27 1.40 14.54 -7.62
C PHE A 27 2.81 14.03 -7.93
N ARG A 28 3.22 14.06 -9.20
CA ARG A 28 4.54 13.58 -9.59
C ARG A 28 5.65 14.35 -8.89
N ARG A 29 5.56 15.68 -8.80
CA ARG A 29 6.53 16.50 -8.06
C ARG A 29 6.55 16.16 -6.57
N ALA A 30 5.39 15.95 -5.95
CA ALA A 30 5.31 15.58 -4.55
C ALA A 30 5.89 14.18 -4.28
N LEU A 31 5.62 13.23 -5.19
CA LEU A 31 6.16 11.88 -5.15
C LEU A 31 7.69 11.86 -5.34
N ASP A 32 8.21 12.64 -6.28
CA ASP A 32 9.66 12.75 -6.51
C ASP A 32 10.35 13.34 -5.27
N ALA A 33 9.79 14.40 -4.67
CA ALA A 33 10.29 14.98 -3.42
C ALA A 33 10.22 13.99 -2.24
N PHE A 34 9.16 13.17 -2.18
CA PHE A 34 9.09 12.07 -1.21
C PHE A 34 10.21 11.04 -1.44
N CYS A 35 10.46 10.67 -2.69
CA CYS A 35 11.51 9.70 -3.05
C CYS A 35 12.92 10.20 -2.69
N GLU A 36 13.17 11.51 -2.75
CA GLU A 36 14.44 12.12 -2.30
C GLU A 36 14.72 11.87 -0.81
N LEU A 37 13.69 11.62 0.00
CA LEU A 37 13.84 11.28 1.42
C LEU A 37 14.38 9.87 1.66
N ARG A 38 14.52 9.01 0.63
CA ARG A 38 14.91 7.60 0.76
C ARG A 38 16.06 7.36 1.75
N GLY A 39 17.11 8.19 1.70
CA GLY A 39 18.29 8.06 2.56
C GLY A 39 18.06 8.35 4.04
N GLU A 40 16.92 8.95 4.42
CA GLU A 40 16.54 9.24 5.79
C GLU A 40 15.51 8.25 6.37
N LEU A 41 14.96 7.37 5.51
CA LEU A 41 13.94 6.39 5.84
C LEU A 41 14.59 5.04 6.18
N ASP A 42 13.95 4.27 7.04
CA ASP A 42 14.39 2.95 7.44
C ASP A 42 13.21 2.01 7.68
N PHE A 43 13.54 0.73 7.89
CA PHE A 43 12.58 -0.33 8.19
C PHE A 43 11.76 -0.02 9.46
N ASP A 44 12.41 0.45 10.52
CA ASP A 44 11.75 0.69 11.81
C ASP A 44 10.69 1.79 11.70
N LEU A 45 10.95 2.84 10.93
CA LEU A 45 9.98 3.87 10.60
C LEU A 45 8.80 3.31 9.80
N ALA A 46 9.06 2.51 8.77
CA ALA A 46 8.00 1.89 7.97
C ALA A 46 7.10 1.00 8.83
N LEU A 47 7.70 0.18 9.69
CA LEU A 47 6.99 -0.70 10.61
C LEU A 47 6.15 0.09 11.63
N ALA A 48 6.73 1.13 12.24
CA ALA A 48 6.02 1.99 13.19
C ALA A 48 4.79 2.66 12.55
N LEU A 49 4.93 3.16 11.31
CA LEU A 49 3.84 3.77 10.55
C LEU A 49 2.72 2.77 10.21
N LEU A 50 3.06 1.53 9.86
CA LEU A 50 2.10 0.47 9.57
C LEU A 50 1.34 -0.01 10.82
N GLN A 51 2.01 -0.02 11.98
CA GLN A 51 1.42 -0.45 13.26
C GLN A 51 0.58 0.64 13.95
N ASP A 52 0.69 1.89 13.50
CA ASP A 52 -0.10 3.00 14.05
C ASP A 52 -1.62 2.79 13.80
N ARG A 53 -2.44 3.27 14.74
CA ARG A 53 -3.91 3.25 14.67
C ARG A 53 -4.46 4.46 13.92
N ASN A 54 -3.75 4.91 12.90
CA ASN A 54 -4.10 6.04 12.05
C ASN A 54 -3.91 5.65 10.59
N TRP A 55 -4.98 5.74 9.80
CA TRP A 55 -4.94 5.39 8.38
C TRP A 55 -3.92 6.24 7.59
N ARG A 56 -3.69 7.50 8.00
CA ARG A 56 -2.71 8.40 7.35
C ARG A 56 -1.30 7.84 7.49
N SER A 57 -0.95 7.41 8.70
CA SER A 57 0.35 6.82 9.02
C SER A 57 0.54 5.53 8.24
N ARG A 58 -0.50 4.68 8.20
CA ARG A 58 -0.48 3.43 7.43
C ARG A 58 -0.24 3.64 5.93
N LEU A 59 -0.87 4.64 5.31
CA LEU A 59 -0.59 4.96 3.90
C LEU A 59 0.88 5.35 3.66
N LEU A 60 1.44 6.20 4.53
CA LEU A 60 2.85 6.55 4.46
C LEU A 60 3.73 5.31 4.68
N GLY A 61 3.41 4.46 5.65
CA GLY A 61 4.13 3.22 5.93
C GLY A 61 4.21 2.29 4.71
N LEU A 62 3.12 2.15 3.95
CA LEU A 62 3.09 1.38 2.70
C LEU A 62 4.04 1.97 1.63
N VAL A 63 4.02 3.29 1.46
CA VAL A 63 4.88 3.97 0.47
C VAL A 63 6.35 3.92 0.89
N VAL A 64 6.67 4.12 2.17
CA VAL A 64 8.02 3.95 2.71
C VAL A 64 8.50 2.51 2.49
N GLY A 65 7.70 1.52 2.85
CA GLY A 65 8.06 0.11 2.68
C GLY A 65 8.27 -0.28 1.21
N ALA A 66 7.44 0.24 0.30
CA ALA A 66 7.61 0.02 -1.14
C ALA A 66 8.86 0.71 -1.70
N LEU A 67 9.10 1.97 -1.32
CA LEU A 67 10.30 2.70 -1.72
C LEU A 67 11.55 1.93 -1.28
N LEU A 68 11.64 1.56 0.00
CA LEU A 68 12.77 0.81 0.54
C LEU A 68 12.86 -0.63 0.00
N SER A 69 11.79 -1.14 -0.64
CA SER A 69 11.67 -2.55 -1.06
C SER A 69 11.81 -3.55 0.11
N GLU A 70 11.30 -3.17 1.27
CA GLU A 70 11.37 -3.95 2.51
C GLU A 70 10.23 -4.99 2.57
N TRP A 71 10.40 -6.10 1.84
CA TRP A 71 9.37 -7.14 1.72
C TRP A 71 9.13 -7.95 3.00
N SER A 72 10.05 -7.87 3.96
CA SER A 72 9.87 -8.40 5.32
C SER A 72 8.71 -7.75 6.08
N LEU A 73 8.18 -6.60 5.61
CA LEU A 73 7.00 -5.94 6.16
C LEU A 73 5.68 -6.61 5.79
N ALA A 74 5.67 -7.60 4.89
CA ALA A 74 4.43 -8.22 4.41
C ALA A 74 3.49 -8.74 5.53
N PRO A 75 3.98 -9.32 6.65
CA PRO A 75 3.14 -9.67 7.79
C PRO A 75 2.42 -8.45 8.40
N ALA A 76 3.11 -7.32 8.57
CA ALA A 76 2.49 -6.10 9.10
C ALA A 76 1.42 -5.52 8.15
N VAL A 77 1.64 -5.64 6.83
CA VAL A 77 0.65 -5.24 5.82
C VAL A 77 -0.56 -6.17 5.81
N VAL A 78 -0.38 -7.47 6.07
CA VAL A 78 -1.48 -8.41 6.26
C VAL A 78 -2.30 -8.06 7.50
N GLU A 79 -1.65 -7.76 8.63
CA GLU A 79 -2.33 -7.35 9.87
C GLU A 79 -3.14 -6.06 9.66
N LEU A 80 -2.69 -5.14 8.82
CA LEU A 80 -3.47 -3.95 8.43
C LEU A 80 -4.80 -4.35 7.78
N ILE A 81 -4.83 -5.39 6.94
CA ILE A 81 -6.06 -5.85 6.27
C ILE A 81 -6.96 -6.65 7.23
N LYS A 82 -6.37 -7.35 8.22
CA LYS A 82 -7.14 -8.04 9.29
C LYS A 82 -7.81 -7.05 10.24
N GLU A 83 -7.11 -5.98 10.58
CA GLU A 83 -7.62 -4.87 11.41
C GLU A 83 -7.68 -3.57 10.59
N PRO A 84 -8.59 -3.48 9.60
CA PRO A 84 -8.62 -2.37 8.68
C PRO A 84 -9.03 -1.07 9.37
N ILE A 85 -8.28 -0.01 9.10
CA ILE A 85 -8.57 1.36 9.56
C ILE A 85 -8.61 2.27 8.34
N GLY A 86 -9.79 2.84 8.08
CA GLY A 86 -10.02 3.79 7.02
C GLY A 86 -9.69 3.23 5.63
N ILE A 87 -8.94 4.02 4.86
CA ILE A 87 -8.80 3.89 3.39
C ILE A 87 -7.54 3.14 2.94
N SER A 88 -6.97 2.33 3.84
CA SER A 88 -5.67 1.68 3.62
C SER A 88 -5.77 0.27 3.03
N ILE A 89 -6.98 -0.27 2.82
CA ILE A 89 -7.22 -1.66 2.38
C ILE A 89 -6.75 -1.89 0.94
N VAL A 90 -7.28 -1.13 -0.03
CA VAL A 90 -6.86 -1.26 -1.44
C VAL A 90 -5.36 -0.98 -1.61
N PRO A 91 -4.79 0.10 -1.01
CA PRO A 91 -3.36 0.33 -1.03
C PRO A 91 -2.53 -0.83 -0.45
N ALA A 92 -2.93 -1.39 0.70
CA ALA A 92 -2.24 -2.53 1.32
C ALA A 92 -2.25 -3.77 0.42
N GLY A 93 -3.38 -4.07 -0.21
CA GLY A 93 -3.45 -5.19 -1.15
C GLY A 93 -2.63 -4.96 -2.42
N ALA A 94 -2.64 -3.75 -2.98
CA ALA A 94 -1.80 -3.41 -4.13
C ALA A 94 -0.30 -3.56 -3.78
N TRP A 95 0.10 -3.15 -2.57
CA TRP A 95 1.45 -3.36 -2.06
C TRP A 95 1.79 -4.87 -2.00
N LEU A 96 0.91 -5.70 -1.45
CA LEU A 96 1.12 -7.16 -1.38
C LEU A 96 1.16 -7.82 -2.76
N MET A 97 0.40 -7.33 -3.73
CA MET A 97 0.45 -7.81 -5.12
C MET A 97 1.80 -7.50 -5.77
N VAL A 98 2.29 -6.27 -5.62
CA VAL A 98 3.62 -5.87 -6.14
C VAL A 98 4.73 -6.64 -5.43
N GLN A 99 4.63 -6.81 -4.10
CA GLN A 99 5.55 -7.64 -3.32
C GLN A 99 5.58 -9.07 -3.86
N HIS A 100 4.43 -9.68 -4.12
CA HIS A 100 4.35 -11.04 -4.64
C HIS A 100 5.03 -11.19 -6.01
N GLN A 101 4.82 -10.22 -6.90
CA GLN A 101 5.44 -10.23 -8.22
C GLN A 101 6.97 -10.04 -8.16
N ARG A 102 7.46 -9.22 -7.23
CA ARG A 102 8.90 -8.87 -7.15
C ARG A 102 9.72 -9.79 -6.27
N ALA A 103 9.11 -10.34 -5.21
CA ALA A 103 9.80 -11.11 -4.20
C ALA A 103 8.89 -12.23 -3.63
N PRO A 104 8.47 -13.20 -4.46
CA PRO A 104 7.47 -14.20 -4.09
C PRO A 104 7.83 -15.01 -2.84
N THR A 105 9.12 -15.14 -2.52
CA THR A 105 9.60 -15.81 -1.30
C THR A 105 9.19 -15.13 0.00
N PHE A 106 8.83 -13.83 -0.04
CA PHE A 106 8.34 -13.07 1.10
C PHE A 106 6.81 -13.01 1.17
N SER A 107 6.11 -13.61 0.20
CA SER A 107 4.65 -13.54 0.18
C SER A 107 4.05 -14.37 1.32
N PRO A 108 3.28 -13.74 2.23
CA PRO A 108 2.73 -14.44 3.39
C PRO A 108 1.61 -15.38 2.95
N GLU A 109 1.45 -16.53 3.60
CA GLU A 109 0.22 -17.31 3.48
C GLU A 109 -0.96 -16.48 4.04
N ILE A 110 -2.11 -16.56 3.39
CA ILE A 110 -3.31 -15.81 3.78
C ILE A 110 -4.39 -16.84 4.13
N ASP A 111 -4.71 -16.96 5.40
CA ASP A 111 -5.88 -17.71 5.88
C ASP A 111 -7.09 -16.77 5.90
N LEU A 112 -8.01 -16.97 4.96
CA LEU A 112 -9.21 -16.13 4.84
C LEU A 112 -10.11 -16.19 6.09
N SER A 113 -9.96 -17.20 6.95
CA SER A 113 -10.75 -17.31 8.19
C SER A 113 -10.35 -16.29 9.26
N GLU A 114 -9.18 -15.64 9.12
CA GLU A 114 -8.69 -14.61 10.03
C GLU A 114 -9.22 -13.21 9.69
N PHE A 115 -10.01 -13.06 8.62
CA PHE A 115 -10.49 -11.77 8.13
C PHE A 115 -12.01 -11.64 8.27
N ASP A 116 -12.47 -10.47 8.68
CA ASP A 116 -13.88 -10.10 8.52
C ASP A 116 -14.13 -9.61 7.08
N LEU A 117 -14.60 -10.53 6.25
CA LEU A 117 -14.84 -10.35 4.82
C LEU A 117 -15.94 -9.33 4.51
N GLY A 118 -16.80 -8.98 5.48
CA GLY A 118 -17.88 -8.01 5.31
C GLY A 118 -17.46 -6.55 5.54
N LEU A 119 -16.28 -6.31 6.11
CA LEU A 119 -15.85 -4.97 6.48
C LEU A 119 -15.67 -4.04 5.28
N PHE A 120 -15.97 -2.75 5.51
CA PHE A 120 -15.85 -1.68 4.52
C PHE A 120 -16.58 -2.01 3.21
N ASP A 121 -17.87 -2.36 3.29
CA ASP A 121 -18.70 -2.73 2.14
C ASP A 121 -18.11 -3.89 1.30
N GLY A 122 -17.43 -4.82 1.97
CA GLY A 122 -16.76 -5.95 1.34
C GLY A 122 -15.42 -5.60 0.64
N GLU A 123 -14.81 -4.44 0.94
CA GLU A 123 -13.51 -4.06 0.37
C GLU A 123 -12.40 -5.04 0.77
N VAL A 124 -12.49 -5.64 1.97
CA VAL A 124 -11.58 -6.70 2.44
C VAL A 124 -11.68 -7.94 1.56
N VAL A 125 -12.87 -8.52 1.38
CA VAL A 125 -13.02 -9.71 0.50
C VAL A 125 -12.66 -9.40 -0.95
N TRP A 126 -12.96 -8.18 -1.40
CA TRP A 126 -12.65 -7.71 -2.75
C TRP A 126 -11.15 -7.70 -3.02
N ILE A 127 -10.33 -7.25 -2.06
CA ILE A 127 -8.87 -7.20 -2.23
C ILE A 127 -8.23 -8.58 -2.05
N LEU A 128 -8.71 -9.39 -1.11
CA LEU A 128 -8.19 -10.73 -0.84
C LEU A 128 -8.44 -11.69 -2.01
N THR A 129 -9.63 -11.62 -2.63
CA THR A 129 -9.95 -12.42 -3.83
C THR A 129 -8.97 -12.14 -4.97
N ARG A 130 -8.54 -10.89 -5.13
CA ARG A 130 -7.57 -10.50 -6.17
C ARG A 130 -6.16 -10.95 -5.84
N LEU A 131 -5.76 -10.88 -4.56
CA LEU A 131 -4.49 -11.44 -4.10
C LEU A 131 -4.44 -12.95 -4.36
N GLN A 132 -5.55 -13.66 -4.10
CA GLN A 132 -5.67 -15.08 -4.41
C GLN A 132 -5.57 -15.36 -5.90
N ALA A 133 -6.33 -14.65 -6.73
CA ALA A 133 -6.26 -14.78 -8.19
C ALA A 133 -4.84 -14.54 -8.73
N LEU A 134 -4.08 -13.61 -8.11
CA LEU A 134 -2.70 -13.33 -8.52
C LEU A 134 -1.80 -14.53 -8.25
N ARG A 135 -1.93 -15.15 -7.08
CA ARG A 135 -1.16 -16.34 -6.69
C ARG A 135 -1.50 -17.56 -7.53
N GLU A 136 -2.76 -17.67 -7.95
CA GLU A 136 -3.24 -18.74 -8.84
C GLU A 136 -2.89 -18.50 -10.31
N GLY A 137 -2.31 -17.34 -10.65
CA GLY A 137 -1.98 -16.97 -12.03
C GLY A 137 -3.19 -16.63 -12.90
N THR A 138 -4.35 -16.36 -12.29
CA THR A 138 -5.61 -16.04 -12.96
C THR A 138 -5.95 -14.54 -12.90
N PHE A 139 -5.10 -13.75 -12.25
CA PHE A 139 -5.32 -12.31 -12.09
C PHE A 139 -5.17 -11.53 -13.38
N THR A 140 -6.19 -10.75 -13.68
CA THR A 140 -6.19 -9.72 -14.70
C THR A 140 -6.58 -8.40 -14.05
N VAL A 141 -5.81 -7.33 -14.30
CA VAL A 141 -6.20 -6.00 -13.84
C VAL A 141 -7.20 -5.42 -14.84
N ASP A 142 -8.43 -5.22 -14.39
CA ASP A 142 -9.40 -4.37 -15.09
C ASP A 142 -9.04 -2.91 -14.79
N SER A 143 -8.89 -2.08 -15.83
CA SER A 143 -8.49 -0.67 -15.70
C SER A 143 -9.49 0.15 -14.87
N GLU A 144 -10.75 -0.29 -14.83
CA GLU A 144 -11.83 0.37 -14.09
C GLU A 144 -12.07 -0.24 -12.70
N ALA A 145 -11.26 -1.23 -12.28
CA ALA A 145 -11.44 -1.88 -10.99
C ALA A 145 -11.18 -0.91 -9.83
N THR A 146 -12.26 -0.58 -9.12
CA THR A 146 -12.23 0.28 -7.92
C THR A 146 -12.70 -0.47 -6.68
N GLY A 147 -12.08 -0.15 -5.54
CA GLY A 147 -12.54 -0.64 -4.23
C GLY A 147 -13.99 -0.24 -3.96
N PRO A 148 -14.82 -1.14 -3.41
CA PRO A 148 -16.25 -0.91 -3.29
C PRO A 148 -16.62 0.26 -2.37
N ASN A 149 -15.81 0.59 -1.35
CA ASN A 149 -16.12 1.63 -0.38
C ASN A 149 -15.56 3.00 -0.81
N PHE A 150 -14.24 3.12 -0.87
CA PHE A 150 -13.59 4.42 -1.12
C PHE A 150 -13.31 4.72 -2.60
N LYS A 151 -13.74 3.85 -3.51
CA LYS A 151 -13.55 4.00 -4.97
C LYS A 151 -12.08 4.18 -5.39
N GLN A 152 -11.15 3.62 -4.61
CA GLN A 152 -9.73 3.68 -4.93
C GLN A 152 -9.44 2.76 -6.12
N SER A 153 -8.78 3.29 -7.15
CA SER A 153 -8.37 2.53 -8.34
C SER A 153 -7.25 1.58 -8.00
N LEU A 154 -7.47 0.27 -8.20
CA LEU A 154 -6.41 -0.72 -7.99
C LEU A 154 -5.27 -0.57 -9.00
N GLN A 155 -5.59 -0.27 -10.26
CA GLN A 155 -4.58 -0.06 -11.29
C GLN A 155 -3.66 1.13 -10.92
N SER A 156 -4.21 2.23 -10.43
CA SER A 156 -3.43 3.40 -10.00
C SER A 156 -2.54 3.08 -8.80
N GLN A 157 -3.07 2.33 -7.82
CA GLN A 157 -2.29 1.89 -6.65
C GLN A 157 -1.16 0.93 -7.05
N LEU A 158 -1.44 -0.06 -7.92
CA LEU A 158 -0.42 -0.96 -8.46
C LEU A 158 0.68 -0.20 -9.21
N ALA A 159 0.31 0.78 -10.03
CA ALA A 159 1.26 1.60 -10.78
C ALA A 159 2.15 2.44 -9.85
N LEU A 160 1.58 3.06 -8.81
CA LEU A 160 2.32 3.79 -7.78
C LEU A 160 3.35 2.89 -7.09
N TYR A 161 2.92 1.74 -6.57
CA TYR A 161 3.84 0.85 -5.85
C TYR A 161 4.89 0.25 -6.77
N ALA A 162 4.53 -0.14 -8.00
CA ALA A 162 5.49 -0.62 -8.98
C ALA A 162 6.55 0.43 -9.32
N LEU A 163 6.18 1.72 -9.40
CA LEU A 163 7.10 2.84 -9.61
C LEU A 163 8.03 3.01 -8.41
N LEU A 164 7.50 3.08 -7.19
CA LEU A 164 8.31 3.23 -5.96
C LEU A 164 9.39 2.15 -5.83
N CYS A 165 9.06 0.90 -6.18
CA CYS A 165 9.99 -0.22 -6.17
C CYS A 165 11.07 -0.16 -7.27
N SER A 166 10.95 0.76 -8.23
CA SER A 166 11.90 0.93 -9.33
C SER A 166 12.85 2.11 -9.12
N VAL A 167 12.62 2.91 -8.09
CA VAL A 167 13.49 4.02 -7.69
C VAL A 167 14.70 3.42 -6.96
N ASN A 168 15.86 3.44 -7.62
CA ASN A 168 17.15 3.00 -7.07
C ASN A 168 17.80 4.08 -6.21
#